data_AF-A0A8T4KC42-F1
#
_entry.id   AF-A0A8T4KC42-F1
#
_cell.length_a   1.000
_cell.length_b   1.000
_cell.length_c   1.000
_cell.angle_alpha   90.00
_cell.angle_beta   90.00
_cell.angle_gamma   90.00
#
_symmetry.space_group_name_H-M   'P 1'
#
loop_
_entity.id
_entity.type
_entity.pdbx_description
1 polymer ?
#
loop_
_entity_poly.entity_id
_entity_poly.type
_entity_poly.pdbx_seq_one_letter_code
_entity_poly.pdbx_strand_id
1 'polypeptide(L)'
;MTSYDKELATKLMDKNHDGKCDICGMSAEMCISSGQLQCNMGSQKTTMGILGSQHIHADWRIYINGIKLDLSDKSHMDRMKKNMSVSSFIHVDSGSPQPEKTGDVLHMHATGIPLWVFFDSIEMKFNKTCIMLDNTDSFCSDNKSVPKFYVNRKLNNEYENYIFKDLDKILISYSNETNLNQQLNSITDFAKNH
;
A
#
# COMPACT_ATOMS: atom_id res chain seq x y z
N MET A 1 -9.25 -10.14 -8.17
CA MET A 1 -8.13 -10.68 -7.36
C MET A 1 -7.05 -11.19 -8.29
N THR A 2 -5.86 -10.66 -8.09
CA THR A 2 -4.65 -10.97 -8.85
C THR A 2 -3.99 -12.23 -8.27
N SER A 3 -2.90 -12.71 -8.87
CA SER A 3 -2.15 -13.84 -8.31
C SER A 3 -1.60 -13.53 -6.91
N TYR A 4 -1.07 -12.32 -6.72
CA TYR A 4 -0.63 -11.83 -5.41
C TYR A 4 -1.78 -11.82 -4.39
N ASP A 5 -2.94 -11.27 -4.74
CA ASP A 5 -4.09 -11.24 -3.82
C ASP A 5 -4.50 -12.63 -3.36
N LYS A 6 -4.51 -13.61 -4.30
CA LYS A 6 -4.86 -14.99 -4.00
C LYS A 6 -3.82 -15.64 -3.09
N GLU A 7 -2.53 -15.44 -3.36
CA GLU A 7 -1.45 -15.96 -2.53
C GLU A 7 -1.49 -15.36 -1.11
N LEU A 8 -1.66 -14.04 -1.01
CA LEU A 8 -1.80 -13.34 0.26
C LEU A 8 -3.02 -13.86 1.03
N ALA A 9 -4.17 -13.97 0.37
CA ALA A 9 -5.40 -14.46 0.97
C ALA A 9 -5.27 -15.90 1.49
N THR A 10 -4.62 -16.79 0.73
CA THR A 10 -4.28 -18.14 1.19
C THR A 10 -3.38 -18.09 2.42
N LYS A 11 -2.29 -17.31 2.40
CA LYS A 11 -1.39 -17.15 3.56
C LYS A 11 -2.10 -16.63 4.82
N LEU A 12 -3.09 -15.77 4.66
CA LEU A 12 -3.84 -15.18 5.77
C LEU A 12 -4.92 -16.10 6.32
N MET A 13 -5.60 -16.86 5.46
CA MET A 13 -6.77 -17.66 5.81
C MET A 13 -6.47 -19.14 6.05
N ASP A 14 -5.47 -19.71 5.40
CA ASP A 14 -5.10 -21.13 5.46
C ASP A 14 -3.62 -21.27 5.85
N LYS A 15 -3.33 -20.99 7.12
CA LYS A 15 -1.97 -20.99 7.67
C LYS A 15 -1.45 -22.41 7.90
N ASN A 16 -2.35 -23.36 8.10
CA ASN A 16 -2.01 -24.76 8.34
C ASN A 16 -1.89 -25.57 7.03
N HIS A 17 -2.30 -24.99 5.90
CA HIS A 17 -2.26 -25.56 4.56
C HIS A 17 -3.15 -26.79 4.34
N ASP A 18 -4.31 -26.85 5.01
CA ASP A 18 -5.30 -27.93 4.88
C ASP A 18 -6.41 -27.63 3.85
N GLY A 19 -6.34 -26.47 3.19
CA GLY A 19 -7.33 -26.02 2.20
C GLY A 19 -8.59 -25.39 2.81
N LYS A 20 -8.67 -25.29 4.14
CA LYS A 20 -9.77 -24.64 4.85
C LYS A 20 -9.30 -23.34 5.47
N CYS A 21 -10.25 -22.43 5.61
CA CYS A 21 -10.04 -21.21 6.34
C CYS A 21 -9.97 -21.52 7.85
N ASP A 22 -8.85 -21.18 8.48
CA ASP A 22 -8.60 -21.34 9.92
C ASP A 22 -9.60 -20.59 10.81
N ILE A 23 -10.32 -19.60 10.26
CA ILE A 23 -11.28 -18.78 10.99
C ILE A 23 -12.69 -19.38 10.95
N CYS A 24 -13.16 -19.81 9.78
CA CYS A 24 -14.56 -20.24 9.60
C CYS A 24 -14.72 -21.74 9.29
N GLY A 25 -13.63 -22.47 9.04
CA GLY A 25 -13.63 -23.89 8.68
C GLY A 25 -14.17 -24.23 7.29
N MET A 26 -14.61 -23.23 6.52
CA MET A 26 -15.03 -23.40 5.12
C MET A 26 -13.81 -23.53 4.19
N SER A 27 -14.03 -23.92 2.95
CA SER A 27 -12.97 -23.90 1.93
C SER A 27 -12.34 -22.50 1.81
N ALA A 28 -11.01 -22.42 1.93
CA ALA A 28 -10.28 -21.18 1.76
C ALA A 28 -10.46 -20.64 0.33
N GLU A 29 -10.47 -21.51 -0.68
CA GLU A 29 -10.72 -21.15 -2.08
C GLU A 29 -12.11 -20.52 -2.27
N MET A 30 -13.14 -21.02 -1.57
CA MET A 30 -14.47 -20.42 -1.61
C MET A 30 -14.46 -18.98 -1.05
N CYS A 31 -13.76 -18.75 0.06
CA CYS A 31 -13.56 -17.40 0.60
C CYS A 31 -12.81 -16.49 -0.38
N ILE A 32 -11.70 -16.97 -0.96
CA ILE A 32 -10.88 -16.19 -1.91
C ILE A 32 -11.69 -15.86 -3.17
N SER A 33 -12.42 -16.82 -3.73
CA SER A 33 -13.24 -16.61 -4.93
C SER A 33 -14.40 -15.63 -4.70
N SER A 34 -14.84 -15.46 -3.45
CA SER A 34 -15.81 -14.42 -3.06
C SER A 34 -15.21 -13.00 -2.93
N GLY A 35 -13.90 -12.83 -3.17
CA GLY A 35 -13.24 -11.53 -3.13
C GLY A 35 -12.68 -11.14 -1.77
N GLN A 36 -12.34 -12.11 -0.91
CA GLN A 36 -11.83 -11.86 0.44
C GLN A 36 -10.30 -12.02 0.52
N LEU A 37 -9.59 -11.03 1.08
CA LEU A 37 -8.20 -11.19 1.57
C LEU A 37 -8.15 -11.83 2.96
N GLN A 38 -9.18 -11.59 3.77
CA GLN A 38 -9.35 -12.17 5.11
C GLN A 38 -10.77 -12.67 5.27
N CYS A 39 -10.95 -13.68 6.10
CA CYS A 39 -12.25 -14.29 6.30
C CYS A 39 -13.17 -13.39 7.13
N ASN A 40 -14.22 -12.87 6.51
CA ASN A 40 -15.20 -11.99 7.16
C ASN A 40 -16.35 -12.76 7.84
N MET A 41 -16.16 -14.06 8.08
CA MET A 41 -17.15 -14.94 8.68
C MET A 41 -16.71 -15.35 10.10
N GLY A 42 -17.62 -15.23 11.08
CA GLY A 42 -17.40 -15.65 12.47
C GLY A 42 -17.37 -14.50 13.48
N SER A 43 -17.11 -14.82 14.74
CA SER A 43 -17.06 -13.84 15.85
C SER A 43 -15.73 -13.07 15.92
N GLN A 44 -14.76 -13.40 15.07
CA GLN A 44 -13.53 -12.61 14.93
C GLN A 44 -13.74 -11.56 13.84
N LYS A 45 -13.65 -10.30 14.28
CA LYS A 45 -13.85 -9.10 13.47
C LYS A 45 -12.62 -8.91 12.57
N THR A 46 -12.57 -9.54 11.41
CA THR A 46 -11.52 -9.25 10.42
C THR A 46 -11.72 -7.85 9.86
N THR A 47 -10.59 -7.16 9.64
CA THR A 47 -10.56 -5.71 9.44
C THR A 47 -10.55 -5.30 7.97
N MET A 48 -10.33 -6.24 7.03
CA MET A 48 -10.33 -5.98 5.59
C MET A 48 -11.64 -6.41 4.91
N GLY A 49 -12.24 -5.49 4.17
CA GLY A 49 -13.48 -5.71 3.43
C GLY A 49 -13.30 -6.59 2.19
N ILE A 50 -14.44 -7.00 1.62
CA ILE A 50 -14.50 -7.71 0.34
C ILE A 50 -14.10 -6.74 -0.78
N LEU A 51 -13.43 -7.24 -1.82
CA LEU A 51 -13.12 -6.46 -3.02
C LEU A 51 -14.38 -5.80 -3.61
N GLY A 52 -14.31 -4.51 -3.89
CA GLY A 52 -15.42 -3.68 -4.36
C GLY A 52 -16.28 -3.05 -3.25
N SER A 53 -16.00 -3.32 -1.98
CA SER A 53 -16.77 -2.74 -0.85
C SER A 53 -16.58 -1.22 -0.66
N GLN A 54 -15.55 -0.64 -1.25
CA GLN A 54 -15.26 0.79 -1.24
C GLN A 54 -14.45 1.15 -2.49
N HIS A 55 -14.46 2.40 -2.93
CA HIS A 55 -13.54 2.91 -3.93
C HIS A 55 -13.16 4.35 -3.54
N ILE A 56 -11.93 4.56 -3.08
CA ILE A 56 -11.44 5.87 -2.62
C ILE A 56 -9.99 6.09 -3.05
N HIS A 57 -9.56 7.36 -3.02
CA HIS A 57 -8.27 7.78 -3.58
C HIS A 57 -7.43 8.59 -2.59
N ALA A 58 -6.11 8.55 -2.74
CA ALA A 58 -5.19 9.39 -1.97
C ALA A 58 -4.00 9.84 -2.82
N ASP A 59 -3.60 11.11 -2.67
CA ASP A 59 -2.36 11.62 -3.25
C ASP A 59 -1.19 11.27 -2.33
N TRP A 60 -0.05 10.88 -2.90
CA TRP A 60 1.05 10.41 -2.06
C TRP A 60 2.44 10.63 -2.65
N ARG A 61 3.45 10.63 -1.78
CA ARG A 61 4.88 10.74 -2.14
C ARG A 61 5.78 9.96 -1.18
N ILE A 62 6.87 9.41 -1.72
CA ILE A 62 8.01 8.91 -0.95
C ILE A 62 9.25 9.73 -1.28
N TYR A 63 10.01 10.10 -0.25
CA TYR A 63 11.31 10.72 -0.37
C TYR A 63 12.38 9.95 0.41
N ILE A 64 13.49 9.63 -0.25
CA ILE A 64 14.68 9.03 0.35
C ILE A 64 15.85 9.98 0.14
N ASN A 65 16.48 10.44 1.21
CA ASN A 65 17.61 11.38 1.21
C ASN A 65 17.35 12.64 0.34
N GLY A 66 16.12 13.15 0.37
CA GLY A 66 15.69 14.32 -0.40
C GLY A 66 15.33 14.04 -1.87
N ILE A 67 15.53 12.82 -2.35
CA ILE A 67 15.17 12.39 -3.70
C ILE A 67 13.77 11.78 -3.68
N LYS A 68 12.89 12.27 -4.55
CA LYS A 68 11.54 11.71 -4.74
C LYS A 68 11.67 10.36 -5.42
N LEU A 69 11.07 9.32 -4.85
CA LEU A 69 10.97 8.02 -5.51
C LEU A 69 10.04 8.15 -6.73
N ASP A 70 10.51 7.70 -7.89
CA ASP A 70 9.74 7.71 -9.14
C ASP A 70 9.31 6.29 -9.49
N LEU A 71 8.05 5.99 -9.23
CA LEU A 71 7.45 4.69 -9.56
C LEU A 71 7.14 4.55 -11.06
N SER A 72 7.27 5.63 -11.83
CA SER A 72 7.17 5.62 -13.29
C SER A 72 8.52 5.35 -13.98
N ASP A 73 9.63 5.36 -13.26
CA ASP A 73 10.93 5.01 -13.83
C ASP A 73 10.97 3.54 -14.24
N LYS A 74 11.52 3.21 -15.42
CA LYS A 74 11.59 1.85 -15.98
C LYS A 74 12.21 0.83 -15.02
N SER A 75 13.16 1.21 -14.16
CA SER A 75 13.71 0.30 -13.15
C SER A 75 12.67 -0.16 -12.12
N HIS A 76 11.78 0.74 -11.69
CA HIS A 76 10.69 0.47 -10.75
C HIS A 76 9.43 0.01 -11.47
N MET A 77 9.15 0.55 -12.67
CA MET A 77 8.07 0.14 -13.54
C MET A 77 8.26 -1.26 -14.09
N ASP A 78 9.47 -1.72 -14.41
CA ASP A 78 9.66 -3.09 -14.86
C ASP A 78 9.39 -4.08 -13.71
N ARG A 79 9.59 -3.67 -12.45
CA ARG A 79 9.14 -4.40 -11.25
C ARG A 79 7.62 -4.36 -11.08
N MET A 80 7.00 -3.17 -11.22
CA MET A 80 5.53 -3.03 -11.22
C MET A 80 4.85 -3.72 -12.42
N LYS A 81 5.53 -3.83 -13.57
CA LYS A 81 5.06 -4.47 -14.81
C LYS A 81 5.34 -5.97 -14.81
N LYS A 82 6.40 -6.46 -14.15
CA LYS A 82 6.64 -7.91 -13.97
C LYS A 82 5.48 -8.59 -13.22
N ASN A 83 4.71 -7.82 -12.43
CA ASN A 83 3.60 -8.27 -11.59
C ASN A 83 2.30 -7.46 -11.81
N MET A 84 2.04 -6.95 -13.02
CA MET A 84 1.06 -5.90 -13.31
C MET A 84 -0.35 -6.12 -12.71
N SER A 85 -0.86 -5.09 -12.03
CA SER A 85 -1.98 -5.09 -11.06
C SER A 85 -1.61 -5.86 -9.78
N VAL A 86 -0.70 -5.36 -8.95
CA VAL A 86 -0.18 -6.27 -7.93
C VAL A 86 -1.23 -6.62 -6.87
N SER A 87 -1.93 -5.64 -6.30
CA SER A 87 -3.16 -5.93 -5.55
C SER A 87 -4.39 -5.30 -6.21
N SER A 88 -5.47 -6.08 -6.31
CA SER A 88 -6.78 -5.55 -6.72
C SER A 88 -7.38 -4.64 -5.63
N PHE A 89 -6.92 -4.76 -4.39
CA PHE A 89 -7.49 -4.06 -3.23
C PHE A 89 -6.89 -2.68 -3.03
N ILE A 90 -5.61 -2.49 -3.36
CA ILE A 90 -4.93 -1.21 -3.29
C ILE A 90 -3.78 -1.16 -4.31
N HIS A 91 -3.74 -0.11 -5.14
CA HIS A 91 -2.70 0.06 -6.16
C HIS A 91 -2.55 1.53 -6.56
N VAL A 92 -1.55 1.83 -7.39
CA VAL A 92 -1.45 3.12 -8.08
C VAL A 92 -1.89 2.99 -9.53
N ASP A 93 -2.49 4.04 -10.08
CA ASP A 93 -2.85 4.05 -11.50
C ASP A 93 -1.57 4.03 -12.36
N SER A 94 -1.68 3.37 -13.52
CA SER A 94 -0.69 3.35 -14.58
C SER A 94 -0.53 4.71 -15.28
N GLY A 95 -1.35 5.69 -14.93
CA GLY A 95 -1.33 7.07 -15.39
C GLY A 95 -2.68 7.47 -15.95
N SER A 96 -3.30 8.48 -15.35
CA SER A 96 -4.58 9.05 -15.77
C SER A 96 -4.39 10.32 -16.63
N PRO A 97 -5.45 11.02 -17.12
CA PRO A 97 -5.24 12.15 -18.02
C PRO A 97 -4.28 13.19 -17.44
N GLN A 98 -3.47 13.78 -18.33
CA GLN A 98 -2.48 14.80 -17.96
C GLN A 98 -3.14 15.90 -17.12
N PRO A 99 -2.48 16.41 -16.06
CA PRO A 99 -1.04 16.31 -15.76
C PRO A 99 -0.63 15.14 -14.84
N GLU A 100 -1.50 14.16 -14.60
CA GLU A 100 -1.18 13.03 -13.73
C GLU A 100 -0.07 12.13 -14.31
N LYS A 101 0.81 11.66 -13.43
CA LYS A 101 1.81 10.64 -13.74
C LYS A 101 1.48 9.34 -13.02
N THR A 102 1.93 8.23 -13.61
CA THR A 102 1.94 6.92 -12.96
C THR A 102 2.50 7.03 -11.55
N GLY A 103 1.76 6.50 -10.56
CA GLY A 103 2.21 6.53 -9.17
C GLY A 103 1.86 7.80 -8.38
N ASP A 104 1.13 8.77 -8.95
CA ASP A 104 0.72 9.98 -8.20
C ASP A 104 -0.48 9.72 -7.26
N VAL A 105 -1.40 8.83 -7.66
CA VAL A 105 -2.64 8.53 -6.93
C VAL A 105 -2.69 7.06 -6.51
N LEU A 106 -2.98 6.81 -5.23
CA LEU A 106 -3.35 5.50 -4.70
C LEU A 106 -4.86 5.30 -4.83
N HIS A 107 -5.26 4.12 -5.27
CA HIS A 107 -6.62 3.63 -5.36
C HIS A 107 -6.81 2.52 -4.35
N MET A 108 -7.86 2.58 -3.53
CA MET A 108 -8.27 1.50 -2.64
C MET A 108 -9.67 1.05 -3.00
N HIS A 109 -9.83 -0.23 -3.32
CA HIS A 109 -11.07 -0.85 -3.79
C HIS A 109 -11.78 -1.71 -2.73
N ALA A 110 -11.44 -1.56 -1.45
CA ALA A 110 -12.15 -2.23 -0.36
C ALA A 110 -11.99 -1.46 0.95
N THR A 111 -12.90 -1.67 1.90
CA THR A 111 -12.79 -1.04 3.22
C THR A 111 -11.64 -1.63 4.02
N GLY A 112 -10.93 -0.81 4.78
CA GLY A 112 -10.03 -1.29 5.82
C GLY A 112 -8.73 -1.90 5.30
N ILE A 113 -8.29 -1.56 4.09
CA ILE A 113 -7.03 -2.05 3.52
C ILE A 113 -5.87 -1.17 4.00
N PRO A 114 -4.94 -1.70 4.79
CA PRO A 114 -3.78 -0.96 5.27
C PRO A 114 -2.72 -0.79 4.18
N LEU A 115 -1.90 0.26 4.28
CA LEU A 115 -0.84 0.57 3.32
C LEU A 115 0.17 -0.57 3.13
N TRP A 116 0.38 -1.44 4.12
CA TRP A 116 1.32 -2.56 3.98
C TRP A 116 0.93 -3.49 2.82
N VAL A 117 -0.37 -3.65 2.51
CA VAL A 117 -0.83 -4.48 1.38
C VAL A 117 -0.28 -3.91 0.07
N PHE A 118 -0.33 -2.59 -0.09
CA PHE A 118 0.24 -1.93 -1.25
C PHE A 118 1.76 -2.13 -1.33
N PHE A 119 2.47 -1.84 -0.24
CA PHE A 119 3.93 -1.98 -0.23
C PHE A 119 4.41 -3.40 -0.50
N ASP A 120 3.82 -4.38 0.19
CA ASP A 120 4.16 -5.78 0.03
C ASP A 120 3.87 -6.26 -1.40
N SER A 121 2.78 -5.78 -2.00
CA SER A 121 2.44 -6.08 -3.40
C SER A 121 3.54 -5.61 -4.37
N ILE A 122 4.21 -4.48 -4.11
CA ILE A 122 5.31 -4.01 -4.96
C ILE A 122 6.69 -4.42 -4.46
N GLU A 123 6.78 -5.48 -3.64
CA GLU A 123 8.01 -6.00 -3.03
C GLU A 123 8.76 -4.98 -2.16
N MET A 124 8.05 -3.97 -1.66
CA MET A 124 8.56 -2.96 -0.76
C MET A 124 8.10 -3.24 0.67
N LYS A 125 8.83 -2.69 1.64
CA LYS A 125 8.38 -2.68 3.05
C LYS A 125 8.51 -1.28 3.61
N PHE A 126 7.55 -0.92 4.43
CA PHE A 126 7.55 0.31 5.17
C PHE A 126 7.19 -0.02 6.61
N ASN A 127 7.89 0.57 7.57
CA ASN A 127 7.46 0.60 8.95
C ASN A 127 8.13 1.77 9.69
N LYS A 128 7.81 1.89 10.99
CA LYS A 128 8.39 2.92 11.87
C LYS A 128 9.91 2.97 11.91
N THR A 129 10.57 1.87 11.55
CA THR A 129 12.03 1.73 11.61
C THR A 129 12.70 1.69 10.25
N CYS A 130 12.07 1.23 9.18
CA CYS A 130 12.72 1.02 7.89
C CYS A 130 11.82 1.30 6.68
N ILE A 131 12.43 1.72 5.57
CA ILE A 131 11.85 1.64 4.21
C ILE A 131 12.74 0.70 3.40
N MET A 132 12.16 -0.32 2.77
CA MET A 132 12.86 -1.24 1.87
C MET A 132 12.24 -1.08 0.48
N LEU A 133 13.07 -0.76 -0.52
CA LEU A 133 12.61 -0.60 -1.90
C LEU A 133 12.60 -1.95 -2.66
N ASP A 134 13.36 -2.93 -2.15
CA ASP A 134 13.42 -4.32 -2.59
C ASP A 134 14.27 -5.14 -1.58
N ASN A 135 14.80 -6.30 -2.00
CA ASN A 135 15.72 -7.14 -1.21
C ASN A 135 17.15 -6.58 -1.09
N THR A 136 17.46 -5.45 -1.72
CA THR A 136 18.82 -4.90 -1.81
C THR A 136 18.97 -3.55 -1.12
N ASP A 137 18.01 -2.64 -1.27
CA ASP A 137 18.08 -1.30 -0.71
C ASP A 137 17.18 -1.14 0.53
N SER A 138 17.82 -0.90 1.69
CA SER A 138 17.16 -0.73 2.99
C SER A 138 17.59 0.55 3.68
N PHE A 139 16.60 1.39 4.02
CA PHE A 139 16.77 2.67 4.70
C PHE A 139 16.19 2.58 6.11
N CYS A 140 17.01 2.07 7.02
CA CYS A 140 16.63 1.79 8.40
C CYS A 140 17.12 2.87 9.37
N SER A 141 16.35 3.05 10.45
CA SER A 141 16.61 4.04 11.48
C SER A 141 18.01 3.86 12.05
N ASP A 142 18.76 4.94 12.07
CA ASP A 142 20.08 5.03 12.67
C ASP A 142 20.15 6.27 13.59
N ASN A 143 21.35 6.63 14.03
CA ASN A 143 21.54 7.77 14.93
C ASN A 143 21.20 9.14 14.28
N LYS A 144 20.93 9.19 12.98
CA LYS A 144 20.79 10.43 12.21
C LYS A 144 19.47 10.50 11.43
N SER A 145 18.98 9.38 10.90
CA SER A 145 17.78 9.27 10.07
C SER A 145 16.76 8.31 10.67
N VAL A 146 15.48 8.68 10.58
CA VAL A 146 14.35 7.80 10.89
C VAL A 146 13.25 8.01 9.84
N PRO A 147 12.49 6.97 9.43
CA PRO A 147 11.30 7.15 8.62
C PRO A 147 10.27 8.04 9.33
N LYS A 148 9.78 9.05 8.62
CA LYS A 148 8.70 9.94 9.06
C LYS A 148 7.50 9.74 8.16
N PHE A 149 6.34 9.62 8.78
CA PHE A 149 5.06 9.43 8.11
C PHE A 149 4.14 10.61 8.39
N TYR A 150 3.62 11.21 7.33
CA TYR A 150 2.69 12.32 7.44
C TYR A 150 1.42 12.02 6.66
N VAL A 151 0.30 12.37 7.28
CA VAL A 151 -1.02 12.38 6.67
C VAL A 151 -1.59 13.77 6.83
N ASN A 152 -2.00 14.40 5.73
CA ASN A 152 -2.55 15.76 5.72
C ASN A 152 -1.65 16.75 6.48
N ARG A 153 -0.32 16.66 6.20
CA ARG A 153 0.75 17.48 6.81
C ARG A 153 0.98 17.28 8.31
N LYS A 154 0.32 16.31 8.94
CA LYS A 154 0.50 15.98 10.36
C LYS A 154 1.26 14.66 10.49
N LEU A 155 2.14 14.56 11.48
CA LEU A 155 2.79 13.28 11.81
C LEU A 155 1.72 12.25 12.17
N ASN A 156 1.88 11.04 11.64
CA ASN A 156 1.03 9.89 11.93
C ASN A 156 1.93 8.72 12.37
N ASN A 157 1.48 7.95 13.36
CA ASN A 157 2.26 6.88 13.99
C ASN A 157 1.76 5.46 13.63
N GLU A 158 0.82 5.34 12.69
CA GLU A 158 0.27 4.05 12.22
C GLU A 158 1.15 3.44 11.11
N TYR A 159 1.90 4.26 10.38
CA TYR A 159 2.84 3.85 9.34
C TYR A 159 2.18 2.90 8.33
N GLU A 160 2.69 1.68 8.19
CA GLU A 160 2.21 0.67 7.26
C GLU A 160 0.83 0.12 7.60
N ASN A 161 0.38 0.30 8.84
CA ASN A 161 -0.96 -0.10 9.27
C ASN A 161 -2.01 0.98 9.01
N TYR A 162 -1.61 2.16 8.52
CA TYR A 162 -2.55 3.23 8.21
C TYR A 162 -3.52 2.80 7.10
N ILE A 163 -4.80 3.04 7.33
CA ILE A 163 -5.86 2.90 6.32
C ILE A 163 -6.26 4.30 5.92
N PHE A 164 -5.97 4.70 4.68
CA PHE A 164 -6.22 6.06 4.25
C PHE A 164 -7.70 6.35 4.08
N LYS A 165 -8.04 7.63 4.23
CA LYS A 165 -9.37 8.17 3.93
C LYS A 165 -9.34 8.85 2.58
N ASP A 166 -10.52 8.97 2.00
CA ASP A 166 -10.68 9.61 0.69
C ASP A 166 -10.07 11.01 0.70
N LEU A 167 -9.29 11.29 -0.35
CA LEU A 167 -8.53 12.53 -0.59
C LEU A 167 -7.40 12.83 0.41
N ASP A 168 -6.96 11.84 1.19
CA ASP A 168 -5.78 12.01 2.04
C ASP A 168 -4.54 12.37 1.22
N LYS A 169 -3.67 13.20 1.83
CA LYS A 169 -2.34 13.53 1.31
C LYS A 169 -1.26 12.89 2.16
N ILE A 170 -0.54 11.93 1.58
CA ILE A 170 0.39 11.05 2.29
C ILE A 170 1.84 11.37 1.92
N LEU A 171 2.70 11.55 2.91
CA LEU A 171 4.14 11.70 2.71
C LEU A 171 4.90 10.70 3.58
N ILE A 172 5.76 9.91 2.96
CA ILE A 172 6.79 9.12 3.63
C ILE A 172 8.14 9.76 3.33
N SER A 173 8.93 10.04 4.36
CA SER A 173 10.22 10.72 4.22
C SER A 173 11.29 10.06 5.06
N TYR A 174 12.46 9.81 4.48
CA TYR A 174 13.65 9.33 5.15
C TYR A 174 14.82 10.24 4.80
N SER A 175 15.30 11.05 5.74
CA SER A 175 16.56 11.81 5.60
C SER A 175 17.04 12.41 6.91
N ASN A 176 18.35 12.72 6.97
CA ASN A 176 18.96 13.50 8.07
C ASN A 176 18.58 14.98 7.99
N GLU A 177 18.52 15.53 6.78
CA GLU A 177 18.13 16.91 6.50
C GLU A 177 16.94 16.88 5.55
N THR A 178 15.83 17.49 5.95
CA THR A 178 14.59 17.42 5.17
C THR A 178 14.12 18.85 4.89
N ASN A 179 14.04 19.23 3.62
CA ASN A 179 13.17 20.33 3.23
C ASN A 179 11.72 19.84 3.23
N LEU A 180 11.19 19.58 4.43
CA LEU A 180 9.87 18.97 4.64
C LEU A 180 8.78 19.76 3.94
N ASN A 181 8.85 21.10 3.96
CA ASN A 181 7.87 21.95 3.28
C ASN A 181 7.86 21.72 1.78
N GLN A 182 9.02 21.59 1.14
CA GLN A 182 9.11 21.27 -0.28
C GLN A 182 8.51 19.90 -0.60
N GLN A 183 8.75 18.89 0.25
CA GLN A 183 8.18 17.55 0.07
C GLN A 183 6.66 17.53 0.28
N LEU A 184 6.15 18.22 1.31
CA LEU A 184 4.71 18.33 1.55
C LEU A 184 4.00 19.09 0.42
N ASN A 185 4.67 20.07 -0.20
CA ASN A 185 4.13 20.83 -1.32
C ASN A 185 4.20 20.07 -2.65
N SER A 186 4.96 18.97 -2.75
CA SER A 186 5.05 18.17 -3.97
C SER A 186 4.00 17.07 -4.07
N ILE A 187 3.24 16.84 -2.99
CA ILE A 187 2.05 15.99 -3.01
C ILE A 187 0.99 16.72 -3.83
N THR A 188 0.42 16.00 -4.81
CA THR A 188 -0.53 16.53 -5.79
C THR A 188 -1.92 16.71 -5.16
N ASP A 189 -2.90 17.00 -6.03
CA ASP A 189 -4.31 17.10 -5.68
C ASP A 189 -5.15 16.40 -6.77
N PHE A 190 -4.64 15.26 -7.25
CA PHE A 190 -5.19 14.51 -8.37
C PHE A 190 -6.21 13.47 -7.93
N ALA A 191 -6.17 13.02 -6.67
CA ALA A 191 -7.11 12.03 -6.12
C ALA A 191 -8.58 12.43 -6.34
N LYS A 192 -8.90 13.73 -6.29
CA LYS A 192 -10.27 14.26 -6.49
C LYS A 192 -10.83 14.11 -7.90
N ASN A 193 -10.01 13.69 -8.88
CA ASN A 193 -10.40 13.57 -10.28
C ASN A 193 -10.74 12.13 -10.69
N HIS A 194 -10.71 11.19 -9.74
CA HIS A 194 -11.02 9.77 -9.92
C HIS A 194 -12.30 9.37 -9.20
#